data_AF-A0A2T3N7E8-F1
#
_entry.id   AF-A0A2T3N7E8-F1
#
_cell.length_a   1.000
_cell.length_b   1.000
_cell.length_c   1.000
_cell.angle_alpha   90.00
_cell.angle_beta   90.00
_cell.angle_gamma   90.00
#
_symmetry.space_group_name_H-M   'P 1'
#
loop_
_entity.id
_entity.type
_entity.pdbx_description
1 polymer ?
#
loop_
_entity_poly.entity_id
_entity_poly.type
_entity_poly.pdbx_seq_one_letter_code
_entity_poly.pdbx_strand_id
1 'polypeptide(L)'
;MHQKLMSVLLNEDELGAVIRAHMALEQDVDRFVSLVATNSDYIEKMQIDFSNKLKLAVAFGLDEEIYKPLVSVTNIRNKFAHRADMQLSKSEVNNFYKSFTSEDQALIQEVISNNPDRPPGLSKKYSLLSVKEQFVVMVFYLAIRLWHEVEIELEYILEQVEESTE
;
A
#
# COMPACT_ATOMS: atom_id res chain seq x y z
N MET A 1 -11.02 2.84 4.85
CA MET A 1 -9.95 3.32 5.77
C MET A 1 -9.08 4.42 5.12
N HIS A 2 -8.96 4.43 3.79
CA HIS A 2 -7.93 5.18 3.09
C HIS A 2 -8.27 6.63 2.75
N GLN A 3 -9.53 7.07 2.83
CA GLN A 3 -9.96 8.43 2.49
C GLN A 3 -9.12 9.54 3.16
N LYS A 4 -8.56 9.27 4.35
CA LYS A 4 -7.71 10.23 5.08
C LYS A 4 -6.22 9.89 5.04
N LEU A 5 -5.81 8.76 4.46
CA LEU A 5 -4.42 8.30 4.51
C LEU A 5 -3.47 9.34 3.89
N MET A 6 -3.80 9.86 2.71
CA MET A 6 -2.97 10.87 2.04
C MET A 6 -2.75 12.11 2.92
N SER A 7 -3.82 12.67 3.50
CA SER A 7 -3.70 13.87 4.34
C SER A 7 -2.95 13.59 5.64
N VAL A 8 -3.14 12.42 6.26
CA VAL A 8 -2.39 12.00 7.45
C VAL A 8 -0.89 11.93 7.13
N LEU A 9 -0.49 11.25 6.07
CA LEU A 9 0.91 11.07 5.72
C LEU A 9 1.59 12.38 5.28
N LEU A 10 0.86 13.29 4.64
CA LEU A 10 1.39 14.61 4.29
C LEU A 10 1.70 15.46 5.53
N ASN A 11 0.97 15.30 6.63
CA ASN A 11 1.16 16.07 7.87
C ASN A 11 2.27 15.53 8.78
N GLU A 12 2.81 14.34 8.53
CA GLU A 12 3.92 13.76 9.29
C GLU A 12 5.28 14.31 8.82
N ASP A 13 6.37 14.04 9.54
CA ASP A 13 7.71 14.15 8.96
C ASP A 13 7.99 12.96 8.01
N GLU A 14 9.17 12.90 7.37
CA GLU A 14 9.46 11.82 6.41
C GLU A 14 9.49 10.44 7.08
N LEU A 15 10.08 10.34 8.27
CA LEU A 15 10.14 9.10 9.04
C LEU A 15 8.73 8.63 9.44
N GLY A 16 7.92 9.51 10.01
CA GLY A 16 6.54 9.24 10.40
C GLY A 16 5.68 8.85 9.21
N ALA A 17 5.82 9.53 8.07
CA ALA A 17 5.11 9.19 6.84
C ALA A 17 5.47 7.78 6.35
N VAL A 18 6.76 7.41 6.35
CA VAL A 18 7.22 6.08 5.92
C VAL A 18 6.75 4.97 6.87
N ILE A 19 6.85 5.18 8.18
CA ILE A 19 6.40 4.20 9.17
C ILE A 19 4.90 3.97 9.06
N ARG A 20 4.09 5.04 9.06
CA ARG A 20 2.63 4.92 8.98
C ARG A 20 2.16 4.36 7.64
N ALA A 21 2.82 4.72 6.54
CA ALA A 21 2.57 4.13 5.23
C ALA A 21 2.73 2.61 5.27
N HIS A 22 3.86 2.14 5.79
CA HIS A 22 4.14 0.72 5.89
C HIS A 22 3.14 -0.01 6.81
N MET A 23 2.81 0.57 7.96
CA MET A 23 1.81 0.01 8.87
C MET A 23 0.42 -0.13 8.23
N ALA A 24 -0.03 0.89 7.48
CA ALA A 24 -1.33 0.82 6.79
C ALA A 24 -1.35 -0.29 5.74
N LEU A 25 -0.30 -0.40 4.93
CA LEU A 25 -0.18 -1.44 3.92
C LEU A 25 -0.07 -2.84 4.56
N GLU A 26 0.66 -2.98 5.66
CA GLU A 26 0.76 -4.24 6.39
C GLU A 26 -0.59 -4.70 6.94
N GLN A 27 -1.40 -3.78 7.48
CA GLN A 27 -2.75 -4.09 7.95
C GLN A 27 -3.67 -4.57 6.83
N ASP A 28 -3.58 -3.99 5.64
CA ASP A 28 -4.39 -4.42 4.50
C ASP A 28 -3.95 -5.80 3.98
N VAL A 29 -2.64 -6.08 3.96
CA VAL A 29 -2.11 -7.43 3.64
C VAL A 29 -2.57 -8.45 4.68
N ASP A 30 -2.51 -8.11 5.97
CA ASP A 30 -2.99 -8.98 7.06
C ASP A 30 -4.47 -9.31 6.88
N ARG A 31 -5.26 -8.30 6.53
CA ARG A 31 -6.68 -8.48 6.25
C ARG A 31 -6.91 -9.39 5.05
N PHE A 32 -6.22 -9.18 3.95
CA PHE A 32 -6.30 -10.06 2.77
C PHE A 32 -6.00 -11.51 3.16
N VAL A 33 -4.85 -11.76 3.81
CA VAL A 33 -4.44 -13.10 4.23
C VAL A 33 -5.47 -13.73 5.18
N SER A 34 -6.07 -12.93 6.07
CA SER A 34 -7.07 -13.43 7.01
C SER A 34 -8.39 -13.87 6.35
N LEU A 35 -8.72 -13.31 5.18
CA LEU A 35 -9.94 -13.63 4.44
C LEU A 35 -9.76 -14.91 3.62
N VAL A 36 -8.61 -15.04 2.95
CA VAL A 36 -8.33 -16.18 2.06
C VAL A 36 -7.87 -17.43 2.82
N ALA A 37 -7.28 -17.28 4.01
CA ALA A 37 -6.85 -18.41 4.81
C ALA A 37 -8.03 -19.02 5.58
N THR A 38 -8.30 -20.32 5.34
CA THR A 38 -9.34 -21.07 6.07
C THR A 38 -9.16 -21.03 7.59
N ASN A 39 -7.92 -20.93 8.07
CA ASN A 39 -7.62 -20.76 9.49
C ASN A 39 -6.39 -19.85 9.67
N SER A 40 -6.64 -18.54 9.69
CA SER A 40 -5.62 -17.49 9.77
C SER A 40 -4.81 -17.51 11.07
N ASP A 41 -5.35 -18.04 12.17
CA ASP A 41 -4.63 -18.18 13.46
C ASP A 41 -3.32 -18.96 13.31
N TYR A 42 -3.28 -19.96 12.42
CA TYR A 42 -2.06 -20.72 12.18
C TYR A 42 -1.01 -19.92 11.40
N ILE A 43 -1.43 -19.00 10.53
CA ILE A 43 -0.52 -18.10 9.84
C ILE A 43 0.12 -17.13 10.83
N GLU A 44 -0.64 -16.59 11.79
CA GLU A 44 -0.09 -15.75 12.86
C GLU A 44 0.92 -16.52 13.72
N LYS A 45 0.60 -17.78 14.08
CA LYS A 45 1.48 -18.66 14.86
C LYS A 45 2.78 -19.03 14.14
N MET A 46 2.85 -18.94 12.82
CA MET A 46 4.09 -19.16 12.08
C MET A 46 5.13 -18.06 12.31
N GLN A 47 4.75 -16.91 12.88
CA GLN A 47 5.64 -15.79 13.18
C GLN A 47 6.49 -15.36 11.96
N ILE A 48 5.89 -15.42 10.77
CA ILE A 48 6.58 -15.03 9.53
C ILE A 48 6.78 -13.52 9.50
N ASP A 49 7.95 -13.10 9.02
CA ASP A 49 8.19 -11.69 8.73
C ASP A 49 7.29 -11.17 7.60
N PHE A 50 7.17 -9.85 7.50
CA PHE A 50 6.33 -9.21 6.49
C PHE A 50 6.73 -9.58 5.05
N SER A 51 8.02 -9.80 4.78
CA SER A 51 8.51 -10.17 3.45
C SER A 51 7.99 -11.55 3.02
N ASN A 52 8.02 -12.53 3.93
CA ASN A 52 7.45 -13.84 3.68
C ASN A 52 5.92 -13.83 3.68
N LYS A 53 5.30 -12.94 4.46
CA LYS A 53 3.85 -12.71 4.42
C LYS A 53 3.39 -12.18 3.06
N LEU A 54 4.12 -11.25 2.45
CA LEU A 54 3.83 -10.78 1.09
C LEU A 54 3.86 -11.92 0.07
N LYS A 55 4.88 -12.80 0.14
CA LYS A 55 4.96 -13.97 -0.75
C LYS A 55 3.80 -14.93 -0.53
N LEU A 56 3.38 -15.11 0.73
CA LEU A 56 2.23 -15.92 1.08
C LEU A 56 0.93 -15.33 0.53
N ALA A 57 0.73 -14.02 0.65
CA ALA A 57 -0.43 -13.34 0.09
C ALA A 57 -0.54 -13.53 -1.43
N VAL A 58 0.58 -13.37 -2.15
CA VAL A 58 0.63 -13.66 -3.61
C VAL A 58 0.34 -15.13 -3.90
N ALA A 59 0.88 -16.05 -3.10
CA ALA A 59 0.58 -17.48 -3.24
C ALA A 59 -0.90 -17.81 -2.98
N PHE A 60 -1.62 -16.97 -2.23
CA PHE A 60 -3.06 -17.08 -2.00
C PHE A 60 -3.91 -16.29 -3.00
N GLY A 61 -3.31 -15.67 -4.01
CA GLY A 61 -4.04 -15.01 -5.10
C GLY A 61 -4.02 -13.50 -5.08
N LEU A 62 -3.31 -12.84 -4.15
CA LEU A 62 -3.08 -11.40 -4.24
C LEU A 62 -2.36 -11.09 -5.56
N ASP A 63 -2.84 -10.09 -6.30
CA ASP A 63 -2.23 -9.67 -7.55
C ASP A 63 -0.70 -9.46 -7.41
N GLU A 64 0.07 -10.22 -8.20
CA GLU A 64 1.52 -10.20 -8.20
C GLU A 64 2.08 -8.81 -8.60
N GLU A 65 1.33 -8.02 -9.36
CA GLU A 65 1.75 -6.67 -9.75
C GLU A 65 1.91 -5.73 -8.55
N ILE A 66 1.18 -5.98 -7.46
CA ILE A 66 1.23 -5.21 -6.20
C ILE A 66 2.49 -5.58 -5.38
N TYR A 67 3.08 -6.76 -5.60
CA TYR A 67 4.20 -7.27 -4.82
C TYR A 67 5.44 -6.37 -4.89
N LYS A 68 5.86 -5.99 -6.11
CA LYS A 68 7.06 -5.15 -6.31
C LYS A 68 6.94 -3.78 -5.61
N PRO A 69 5.82 -3.05 -5.76
CA PRO A 69 5.53 -1.85 -4.96
C PRO A 69 5.62 -2.05 -3.44
N LEU A 70 4.99 -3.11 -2.89
CA LEU A 70 5.00 -3.39 -1.44
C LEU A 70 6.42 -3.67 -0.92
N VAL A 71 7.22 -4.43 -1.67
CA VAL A 71 8.63 -4.68 -1.36
C VAL A 71 9.42 -3.37 -1.39
N SER A 72 9.14 -2.49 -2.34
CA SER A 72 9.83 -1.19 -2.45
C SER A 72 9.58 -0.30 -1.22
N VAL A 73 8.33 -0.17 -0.76
CA VAL A 73 8.00 0.57 0.48
C VAL A 73 8.68 -0.07 1.69
N THR A 74 8.67 -1.40 1.78
CA THR A 74 9.33 -2.14 2.88
C THR A 74 10.84 -1.86 2.91
N ASN A 75 11.49 -1.81 1.76
CA ASN A 75 12.90 -1.48 1.65
C ASN A 75 13.20 -0.03 2.07
N ILE A 76 12.35 0.92 1.69
CA ILE A 76 12.46 2.31 2.15
C ILE A 76 12.33 2.35 3.68
N ARG A 77 11.31 1.72 4.26
CA ARG A 77 11.11 1.63 5.71
C ARG A 77 12.33 1.05 6.43
N ASN A 78 12.90 -0.04 5.90
CA ASN A 78 14.06 -0.69 6.53
C ASN A 78 15.28 0.21 6.58
N LYS A 79 15.49 1.05 5.57
CA LYS A 79 16.60 2.01 5.59
C LYS A 79 16.41 3.09 6.66
N PHE A 80 15.19 3.59 6.83
CA PHE A 80 14.85 4.54 7.92
C PHE A 80 15.08 3.92 9.30
N ALA A 81 14.82 2.63 9.47
CA ALA A 81 15.08 1.92 10.74
C ALA A 81 16.59 1.80 11.09
N HIS A 82 17.47 1.81 10.08
CA HIS A 82 18.92 1.67 10.29
C HIS A 82 19.67 3.00 10.38
N ARG A 83 19.05 4.12 9.97
CA ARG A 83 19.69 5.43 9.89
C ARG A 83 18.74 6.52 10.38
N ALA A 84 18.95 6.97 11.61
CA ALA A 84 18.08 7.94 12.27
C ALA A 84 18.06 9.33 11.58
N ASP A 85 19.07 9.64 10.76
CA ASP A 85 19.23 10.89 10.00
C ASP A 85 18.83 10.75 8.52
N MET A 86 18.24 9.62 8.13
CA MET A 86 17.85 9.37 6.75
C MET A 86 16.75 10.34 6.29
N GLN A 87 16.87 10.77 5.04
CA GLN A 87 15.82 11.48 4.30
C GLN A 87 15.41 10.66 3.09
N LEU A 88 14.16 10.81 2.66
CA LEU A 88 13.69 10.23 1.40
C LEU A 88 14.49 10.82 0.25
N SER A 89 15.19 9.95 -0.49
CA SER A 89 15.92 10.39 -1.67
C SER A 89 15.08 10.31 -2.93
N LYS A 90 15.37 11.21 -3.89
CA LYS A 90 14.74 11.18 -5.21
C LYS A 90 14.96 9.85 -5.94
N SER A 91 16.09 9.19 -5.72
CA SER A 91 16.37 7.88 -6.33
C SER A 91 15.47 6.78 -5.76
N GLU A 92 15.21 6.78 -4.45
CA GLU A 92 14.30 5.83 -3.82
C GLU A 92 12.87 6.00 -4.30
N VAL A 93 12.37 7.24 -4.34
CA VAL A 93 11.03 7.53 -4.85
C VAL A 93 10.90 7.20 -6.33
N ASN A 94 11.92 7.45 -7.15
CA ASN A 94 11.93 7.01 -8.55
C ASN A 94 11.94 5.48 -8.70
N ASN A 95 12.69 4.77 -7.85
CA ASN A 95 12.71 3.31 -7.87
C ASN A 95 11.37 2.73 -7.41
N PHE A 96 10.71 3.38 -6.44
CA PHE A 96 9.35 3.04 -6.05
C PHE A 96 8.37 3.27 -7.20
N TYR A 97 8.41 4.43 -7.87
CA TYR A 97 7.57 4.69 -9.04
C TYR A 97 7.77 3.65 -10.16
N LYS A 98 9.02 3.24 -10.42
CA LYS A 98 9.35 2.22 -11.42
C LYS A 98 8.96 0.80 -11.03
N SER A 99 8.59 0.56 -9.77
CA SER A 99 8.14 -0.76 -9.33
C SER A 99 6.69 -1.05 -9.70
N PHE A 100 5.91 -0.01 -9.97
CA PHE A 100 4.55 -0.07 -10.49
C PHE A 100 4.53 -0.35 -12.00
N THR A 101 3.43 -0.95 -12.48
CA THR A 101 3.20 -1.15 -13.92
C THR A 101 2.99 0.19 -14.65
N SER A 102 3.05 0.16 -15.98
CA SER A 102 2.76 1.37 -16.78
C SER A 102 1.32 1.85 -16.60
N GLU A 103 0.38 0.93 -16.34
CA GLU A 103 -1.03 1.25 -16.07
C GLU A 103 -1.18 1.91 -14.70
N ASP A 104 -0.62 1.31 -13.66
CA ASP A 104 -0.55 1.90 -12.32
C ASP A 104 0.06 3.30 -12.34
N GLN A 105 1.14 3.49 -13.10
CA GLN A 105 1.80 4.78 -13.24
C GLN A 105 0.87 5.83 -13.87
N ALA A 106 0.04 5.45 -14.84
CA ALA A 106 -0.97 6.34 -15.40
C ALA A 106 -2.07 6.67 -14.36
N LEU A 107 -2.53 5.67 -13.62
CA LEU A 107 -3.54 5.84 -12.57
C LEU A 107 -3.03 6.72 -11.41
N ILE A 108 -1.76 6.60 -11.01
CA ILE A 108 -1.12 7.48 -10.03
C ILE A 108 -1.17 8.95 -10.47
N GLN A 109 -0.94 9.22 -11.76
CA GLN A 109 -1.03 10.58 -12.31
C GLN A 109 -2.47 11.09 -12.31
N GLU A 110 -3.42 10.21 -12.61
CA GLU A 110 -4.85 10.51 -12.61
C GLU A 110 -5.36 10.81 -11.20
N VAL A 111 -4.98 10.00 -10.21
CA VAL A 111 -5.29 10.21 -8.79
C VAL A 111 -4.91 11.63 -8.38
N ILE A 112 -3.77 12.15 -8.80
CA ILE A 112 -3.39 13.52 -8.44
C ILE A 112 -4.08 14.58 -9.25
N SER A 113 -4.40 14.32 -10.51
CA SER A 113 -5.06 15.29 -11.38
C SER A 113 -6.52 15.50 -10.97
N ASN A 114 -7.23 14.41 -10.69
CA ASN A 114 -8.69 14.34 -10.66
C ASN A 114 -9.27 14.06 -9.27
N ASN A 115 -8.48 13.68 -8.26
CA ASN A 115 -9.04 13.38 -6.93
C ASN A 115 -9.71 14.64 -6.30
N PRO A 116 -11.03 14.59 -6.03
CA PRO A 116 -11.76 15.72 -5.45
C PRO A 116 -11.31 16.02 -4.02
N ASP A 117 -10.86 14.99 -3.29
CA ASP A 117 -10.38 15.07 -1.91
C ASP A 117 -8.86 15.37 -1.84
N ARG A 118 -8.23 15.77 -2.96
CA ARG A 118 -6.82 16.15 -2.98
C ARG A 118 -6.56 17.26 -1.94
N PRO A 119 -5.60 17.07 -1.02
CA PRO A 119 -5.27 18.08 -0.01
C PRO A 119 -4.94 19.45 -0.61
N PRO A 120 -5.40 20.56 0.00
CA PRO A 120 -5.08 21.91 -0.46
C PRO A 120 -3.57 22.14 -0.53
N GLY A 121 -3.09 22.82 -1.57
CA GLY A 121 -1.67 23.11 -1.78
C GLY A 121 -0.88 22.01 -2.51
N LEU A 122 -1.42 20.78 -2.59
CA LEU A 122 -0.79 19.71 -3.38
C LEU A 122 -0.96 19.98 -4.89
N SER A 123 0.14 19.93 -5.64
CA SER A 123 0.12 20.14 -7.10
C SER A 123 -0.78 19.12 -7.80
N LYS A 124 -1.45 19.54 -8.89
CA LYS A 124 -2.22 18.64 -9.79
C LYS A 124 -1.34 17.79 -10.70
N LYS A 125 -0.04 18.09 -10.78
CA LYS A 125 0.90 17.37 -11.63
C LYS A 125 1.93 16.66 -10.75
N TYR A 126 1.99 15.33 -10.85
CA TYR A 126 2.90 14.49 -10.06
C TYR A 126 4.37 14.92 -10.17
N SER A 127 4.80 15.33 -11.38
CA SER A 127 6.19 15.74 -11.62
C SER A 127 6.60 17.02 -10.89
N LEU A 128 5.64 17.79 -10.37
CA LEU A 128 5.88 19.03 -9.61
C LEU A 128 5.78 18.81 -8.10
N LEU A 129 5.45 17.60 -7.66
CA LEU A 129 5.44 17.23 -6.25
C LEU A 129 6.88 17.12 -5.72
N SER A 130 7.07 17.47 -4.46
CA SER A 130 8.28 17.16 -3.69
C SER A 130 8.47 15.64 -3.56
N VAL A 131 9.67 15.22 -3.16
CA VAL A 131 10.02 13.80 -2.99
C VAL A 131 9.07 13.10 -2.02
N LYS A 132 8.81 13.71 -0.86
CA LYS A 132 7.86 13.18 0.12
C LYS A 132 6.43 13.13 -0.43
N GLU A 133 5.97 14.17 -1.10
CA GLU A 133 4.62 14.17 -1.68
C GLU A 133 4.45 13.06 -2.73
N GLN A 134 5.43 12.86 -3.60
CA GLN A 134 5.44 11.74 -4.57
C GLN A 134 5.34 10.39 -3.86
N PHE A 135 6.13 10.18 -2.80
CA PHE A 135 6.05 8.99 -1.97
C PHE A 135 4.63 8.77 -1.41
N VAL A 136 4.05 9.80 -0.78
CA VAL A 136 2.72 9.71 -0.16
C VAL A 136 1.63 9.39 -1.17
N VAL A 137 1.71 9.97 -2.37
CA VAL A 137 0.75 9.71 -3.44
C VAL A 137 0.83 8.27 -3.92
N MET A 138 2.04 7.75 -4.15
CA MET A 138 2.22 6.36 -4.56
C MET A 138 1.74 5.38 -3.48
N VAL A 139 2.00 5.68 -2.20
CA VAL A 139 1.48 4.87 -1.07
C VAL A 139 -0.04 4.91 -1.05
N PHE A 140 -0.66 6.08 -1.23
CA PHE A 140 -2.10 6.21 -1.24
C PHE A 140 -2.73 5.39 -2.38
N TYR A 141 -2.17 5.47 -3.59
CA TYR A 141 -2.59 4.65 -4.71
C TYR A 141 -2.44 3.15 -4.39
N LEU A 142 -1.27 2.73 -3.92
CA LEU A 142 -0.99 1.34 -3.57
C LEU A 142 -1.96 0.80 -2.52
N ALA A 143 -2.31 1.62 -1.53
CA ALA A 143 -3.25 1.23 -0.49
C ALA A 143 -4.70 1.11 -1.02
N ILE A 144 -5.11 1.96 -1.97
CA ILE A 144 -6.38 1.77 -2.69
C ILE A 144 -6.36 0.47 -3.51
N ARG A 145 -5.28 0.24 -4.28
CA ARG A 145 -5.13 -0.96 -5.12
C ARG A 145 -5.20 -2.24 -4.29
N LEU A 146 -4.54 -2.26 -3.12
CA LEU A 146 -4.55 -3.38 -2.19
C LEU A 146 -5.90 -3.54 -1.49
N TRP A 147 -6.55 -2.44 -1.10
CA TRP A 147 -7.88 -2.50 -0.49
C TRP A 147 -8.93 -3.05 -1.46
N HIS A 148 -8.81 -2.76 -2.76
CA HIS A 148 -9.68 -3.34 -3.78
C HIS A 148 -9.60 -4.89 -3.80
N GLU A 149 -8.40 -5.47 -3.67
CA GLU A 149 -8.22 -6.92 -3.57
C GLU A 149 -8.91 -7.49 -2.30
N VAL A 150 -8.84 -6.76 -1.19
CA VAL A 150 -9.55 -7.11 0.05
C VAL A 150 -11.07 -7.07 -0.14
N GLU A 151 -11.59 -6.06 -0.86
CA GLU A 151 -13.03 -5.94 -1.14
C GLU A 151 -13.54 -7.07 -2.01
N ILE A 152 -12.80 -7.48 -3.05
CA ILE A 152 -13.16 -8.61 -3.91
C ILE A 152 -13.32 -9.90 -3.08
N GLU A 153 -12.36 -10.21 -2.22
CA GLU A 153 -12.43 -11.41 -1.38
C GLU A 153 -13.56 -11.34 -0.34
N LEU A 154 -13.83 -10.15 0.21
CA LEU A 154 -14.96 -9.94 1.13
C LEU A 154 -16.30 -10.18 0.44
N GLU A 155 -16.48 -9.64 -0.77
CA GLU A 155 -17.71 -9.81 -1.56
C GLU A 155 -17.93 -11.28 -1.88
N TYR A 156 -16.89 -12.00 -2.33
CA TYR A 156 -16.95 -13.43 -2.60
C TYR A 156 -17.38 -14.26 -1.39
N ILE A 157 -16.84 -13.97 -0.20
CA ILE A 157 -17.22 -14.66 1.04
C ILE A 157 -18.69 -14.39 1.40
N LEU A 158 -19.15 -13.15 1.24
CA LEU A 158 -20.53 -12.77 1.55
C LEU A 158 -21.52 -13.49 0.62
N GLU A 159 -21.23 -13.57 -0.68
CA GLU A 159 -22.05 -14.30 -1.65
C GLU A 159 -22.19 -15.79 -1.27
N GLN A 160 -21.09 -16.46 -0.87
CA GLN A 160 -21.17 -17.86 -0.43
C GLN A 160 -22.00 -18.07 0.84
N VAL A 161 -21.93 -17.12 1.78
CA VAL A 161 -22.73 -17.19 3.01
C VAL A 161 -24.22 -17.06 2.67
N GLU A 162 -24.58 -16.13 1.79
CA GLU A 162 -25.96 -15.95 1.33
C GLU A 162 -26.50 -17.23 0.66
N GLU A 163 -25.75 -17.80 -0.29
CA GLU A 163 -26.11 -19.06 -0.97
C GLU A 163 -26.24 -20.25 -0.01
N SER A 164 -25.47 -20.28 1.08
CA SER A 164 -25.53 -21.35 2.09
C SER A 164 -26.73 -21.25 3.05
N THR A 165 -27.42 -20.11 3.05
CA THR A 165 -28.57 -19.84 3.92
C THR A 165 -29.93 -19.94 3.23
N GLU A 166 -29.95 -20.15 1.91
CA GLU A 166 -31.14 -20.48 1.10
C GLU A 166 -31.39 -21.99 1.00
#